data_AF-A0A931DT62-F1
#
_entry.id   AF-A0A931DT62-F1
#
_cell.length_a   1.000
_cell.length_b   1.000
_cell.length_c   1.000
_cell.angle_alpha   90.00
_cell.angle_beta   90.00
_cell.angle_gamma   90.00
#
_symmetry.space_group_name_H-M   'P 1'
#
loop_
_entity.id
_entity.type
_entity.pdbx_description
1 polymer ?
#
loop_
_entity_poly.entity_id
_entity_poly.type
_entity_poly.pdbx_seq_one_letter_code
_entity_poly.pdbx_strand_id
1 'polypeptide(L)'
;MDLKDATRMILVESAAHPELLRVSRQSHEEIASGGRVEHTTLSWMLREAARKGVFPALKGKHGDRAFDELVTVLCREIDRQAPVVRR
;
A
#
# COMPACT_ATOMS: atom_id res chain seq x y z
N MET A 1 -1.71 0.19 13.13
CA MET A 1 -2.19 -0.18 11.78
C MET A 1 -1.50 -1.46 11.34
N ASP A 2 -2.22 -2.40 10.72
CA ASP A 2 -1.63 -3.60 10.11
C ASP A 2 -1.54 -3.48 8.57
N LEU A 3 -0.96 -4.49 7.88
CA LEU A 3 -0.78 -4.47 6.43
C LEU A 3 -2.12 -4.40 5.67
N LYS A 4 -3.16 -5.04 6.21
CA LYS A 4 -4.50 -5.04 5.63
C LYS A 4 -5.10 -3.63 5.70
N ASP A 5 -4.99 -2.97 6.85
CA ASP A 5 -5.45 -1.59 7.03
C ASP A 5 -4.72 -0.63 6.09
N ALA A 6 -3.39 -0.73 6.00
CA ALA A 6 -2.58 0.10 5.11
C ALA A 6 -2.99 -0.07 3.63
N THR A 7 -3.22 -1.32 3.20
CA THR A 7 -3.68 -1.64 1.84
C THR A 7 -5.10 -1.14 1.59
N ARG A 8 -5.98 -1.23 2.60
CA ARG A 8 -7.36 -0.72 2.54
C ARG A 8 -7.40 0.80 2.39
N MET A 9 -6.53 1.52 3.08
CA MET A 9 -6.45 2.98 2.97
C MET A 9 -6.07 3.42 1.55
N ILE A 10 -5.07 2.77 0.93
CA ILE A 10 -4.76 3.03 -0.50
C ILE A 10 -5.99 2.72 -1.36
N LEU A 11 -6.65 1.59 -1.15
CA LEU A 11 -7.86 1.19 -1.88
C LEU A 11 -8.96 2.26 -1.83
N VAL A 12 -9.30 2.75 -0.65
CA VAL A 12 -10.36 3.77 -0.46
C VAL A 12 -10.05 5.06 -1.20
N GLU A 13 -8.78 5.47 -1.22
CA GLU A 13 -8.36 6.71 -1.89
C GLU A 13 -8.05 6.53 -3.39
N SER A 14 -8.15 5.31 -3.92
CA SER A 14 -7.81 4.99 -5.31
C SER A 14 -8.99 5.05 -6.29
N ALA A 15 -10.18 5.48 -5.86
CA ALA A 15 -11.40 5.47 -6.68
C ALA A 15 -11.25 6.19 -8.04
N ALA A 16 -10.44 7.25 -8.10
CA ALA A 16 -10.15 8.01 -9.33
C ALA A 16 -9.07 7.37 -10.23
N HIS A 17 -8.49 6.24 -9.83
CA HIS A 17 -7.35 5.60 -10.48
C HIS A 17 -7.63 4.11 -10.72
N PRO A 18 -8.26 3.74 -11.85
CA PRO A 18 -8.83 2.41 -12.06
C PRO A 18 -7.84 1.25 -11.90
N GLU A 19 -6.60 1.41 -12.37
CA GLU A 19 -5.58 0.36 -12.25
C GLU A 19 -5.11 0.18 -10.80
N LEU A 20 -4.83 1.30 -10.11
CA LEU A 20 -4.45 1.27 -8.69
C LEU A 20 -5.59 0.74 -7.82
N LEU A 21 -6.84 1.11 -8.13
CA LEU A 21 -8.04 0.58 -7.47
C LEU A 21 -8.14 -0.95 -7.62
N ARG A 22 -7.91 -1.46 -8.84
CA ARG A 22 -7.96 -2.90 -9.12
C ARG A 22 -6.89 -3.66 -8.34
N VAL A 23 -5.64 -3.20 -8.39
CA VAL A 23 -4.51 -3.87 -7.72
C VAL A 23 -4.64 -3.79 -6.20
N SER A 24 -5.01 -2.62 -5.66
CA SER A 24 -5.21 -2.44 -4.21
C SER A 24 -6.37 -3.27 -3.67
N ARG A 25 -7.45 -3.44 -4.45
CA ARG A 25 -8.57 -4.32 -4.10
C ARG A 25 -8.13 -5.78 -4.03
N GLN A 26 -7.50 -6.27 -5.10
CA GLN A 26 -7.00 -7.64 -5.16
C GLN A 26 -6.01 -7.92 -4.02
N SER A 27 -5.08 -7.00 -3.78
CA SER A 27 -4.10 -7.12 -2.70
C SER A 27 -4.75 -7.14 -1.32
N HIS A 28 -5.74 -6.27 -1.08
CA HIS A 28 -6.48 -6.25 0.17
C HIS A 28 -7.27 -7.54 0.40
N GLU A 29 -7.93 -8.08 -0.63
CA GLU A 29 -8.66 -9.36 -0.56
C GLU A 29 -7.72 -10.53 -0.27
N GLU A 30 -6.57 -10.60 -0.94
CA GLU A 30 -5.53 -11.61 -0.70
C GLU A 30 -4.99 -11.54 0.73
N ILE A 31 -4.70 -10.35 1.25
CA ILE A 31 -4.24 -10.19 2.64
C ILE A 31 -5.37 -10.55 3.62
N ALA A 32 -6.61 -10.16 3.32
CA ALA A 32 -7.75 -10.43 4.19
C ALA A 32 -8.09 -11.93 4.29
N SER A 33 -7.79 -12.71 3.26
CA SER A 33 -7.93 -14.18 3.26
C SER A 33 -6.74 -14.89 3.93
N GLY A 34 -5.73 -14.16 4.42
CA GLY A 34 -4.52 -14.70 5.03
C GLY A 34 -3.43 -15.07 4.02
N GLY A 35 -3.63 -14.71 2.74
CA GLY A 35 -2.64 -14.85 1.69
C GLY A 35 -1.48 -13.86 1.81
N ARG A 36 -0.58 -13.91 0.82
CA ARG A 36 0.58 -13.01 0.73
C ARG A 36 0.56 -12.25 -0.58
N VAL A 37 0.87 -10.96 -0.51
CA VAL A 37 1.06 -10.12 -1.69
C VAL A 37 2.55 -9.92 -1.89
N GLU A 38 3.02 -10.22 -3.10
CA GLU A 38 4.41 -10.05 -3.50
C GLU A 38 4.90 -8.62 -3.29
N HIS A 39 6.14 -8.47 -2.80
CA HIS A 39 6.75 -7.19 -2.50
C HIS A 39 6.81 -6.27 -3.72
N THR A 40 6.90 -6.83 -4.93
CA THR A 40 6.89 -6.09 -6.20
C THR A 40 5.55 -5.40 -6.42
N THR A 41 4.43 -6.06 -6.09
CA THR A 41 3.08 -5.51 -6.13
C THR A 41 2.90 -4.41 -5.09
N LEU A 42 3.33 -4.63 -3.84
CA LEU A 42 3.28 -3.61 -2.79
C LEU A 42 4.12 -2.39 -3.16
N SER A 43 5.32 -2.61 -3.71
CA SER A 43 6.22 -1.54 -4.20
C SER A 43 5.63 -0.78 -5.39
N TRP A 44 4.92 -1.47 -6.28
CA TRP A 44 4.21 -0.84 -7.38
C TRP A 44 3.07 0.02 -6.85
N MET A 45 2.24 -0.50 -5.93
CA MET A 45 1.12 0.24 -5.33
C MET A 45 1.60 1.53 -4.65
N LEU A 46 2.67 1.48 -3.87
CA LEU A 46 3.22 2.63 -3.16
C LEU A 46 3.70 3.72 -4.15
N ARG A 47 4.43 3.32 -5.19
CA ARG A 47 4.92 4.23 -6.23
C ARG A 47 3.78 4.83 -7.05
N GLU A 48 2.79 4.03 -7.40
CA GLU A 48 1.67 4.47 -8.21
C GLU A 48 0.74 5.41 -7.42
N ALA A 49 0.50 5.12 -6.14
CA ALA A 49 -0.22 6.01 -5.23
C ALA A 49 0.46 7.38 -5.10
N ALA A 50 1.80 7.40 -4.97
CA ALA A 50 2.57 8.63 -4.95
C ALA A 50 2.43 9.41 -6.28
N ARG A 51 2.59 8.72 -7.42
CA ARG A 51 2.53 9.32 -8.77
C ARG A 51 1.16 9.89 -9.11
N LYS A 52 0.08 9.25 -8.63
CA LYS A 52 -1.30 9.63 -8.94
C LYS A 52 -1.88 10.66 -7.98
N GLY A 53 -1.13 11.12 -6.98
CA GLY A 53 -1.59 12.13 -6.03
C GLY A 53 -2.48 11.57 -4.91
N VAL A 54 -2.43 10.27 -4.66
CA VAL A 54 -3.17 9.62 -3.57
C VAL A 54 -2.58 9.98 -2.20
N PHE A 55 -1.27 10.27 -2.12
CA PHE A 55 -0.60 10.63 -0.87
C PHE A 55 -1.15 11.92 -0.23
N PRO A 56 -1.29 13.04 -0.97
CA PRO A 56 -2.00 14.22 -0.45
C PRO A 56 -3.43 13.91 0.02
N ALA A 57 -4.19 13.08 -0.70
CA ALA A 57 -5.55 12.70 -0.30
C ALA A 57 -5.55 11.89 1.01
N LEU A 58 -4.62 10.95 1.15
CA LEU A 58 -4.42 10.17 2.37
C LEU A 58 -4.09 11.08 3.56
N LYS A 59 -3.13 11.99 3.41
CA LYS A 59 -2.76 12.96 4.45
C LYS A 59 -3.91 13.88 4.82
N GLY A 60 -4.66 14.39 3.84
CA GLY A 60 -5.77 15.31 4.07
C GLY A 60 -6.96 14.66 4.80
N LYS A 61 -7.27 13.39 4.53
CA LYS A 61 -8.42 12.70 5.12
C LYS A 61 -8.10 11.92 6.39
N HIS A 62 -6.89 11.36 6.50
CA HIS A 62 -6.49 10.47 7.59
C HIS A 62 -5.44 11.09 8.51
N GLY A 63 -4.82 12.20 8.11
CA GLY A 63 -3.75 12.88 8.84
C GLY A 63 -2.35 12.33 8.55
N ASP A 64 -1.33 13.15 8.80
CA ASP A 64 0.07 12.81 8.53
C ASP A 64 0.53 11.57 9.31
N ARG A 65 0.11 11.45 10.58
CA ARG A 65 0.47 10.29 11.40
C ARG A 65 -0.03 8.97 10.80
N ALA A 66 -1.27 8.94 10.33
CA ALA A 66 -1.85 7.73 9.72
C ALA A 66 -1.15 7.41 8.40
N PHE A 67 -0.78 8.43 7.63
CA PHE A 67 0.02 8.28 6.43
C PHE A 67 1.42 7.69 6.73
N ASP A 68 2.12 8.19 7.75
CA ASP A 68 3.44 7.70 8.13
C ASP A 68 3.39 6.24 8.63
N GLU A 69 2.36 5.89 9.42
CA GLU A 69 2.13 4.50 9.84
C GLU A 69 1.87 3.58 8.64
N LEU A 70 1.06 4.01 7.67
CA LEU A 70 0.79 3.28 6.42
C LEU A 70 2.06 3.02 5.62
N VAL A 71 2.87 4.06 5.39
CA VAL A 71 4.13 3.94 4.63
C VAL A 71 5.09 3.02 5.36
N THR A 72 5.20 3.17 6.68
CA THR A 72 6.09 2.34 7.51
C THR A 72 5.72 0.87 7.42
N VAL A 73 4.42 0.53 7.51
CA VAL A 73 3.96 -0.86 7.44
C VAL A 73 4.23 -1.47 6.07
N LEU A 74 3.93 -0.74 4.98
CA LEU A 74 4.18 -1.22 3.62
C LEU A 74 5.68 -1.40 3.34
N CYS A 75 6.52 -0.43 3.70
CA CYS A 75 7.97 -0.54 3.53
C CYS A 75 8.55 -1.70 4.33
N ARG A 76 8.13 -1.89 5.59
CA ARG A 76 8.58 -3.04 6.39
C ARG A 76 8.20 -4.37 5.76
N GLU A 77 7.00 -4.49 5.22
CA GLU A 77 6.57 -5.72 4.54
C GLU A 77 7.37 -5.95 3.25
N ILE A 78 7.62 -4.90 2.48
CA ILE A 78 8.47 -4.97 1.29
C ILE A 78 9.89 -5.40 1.66
N ASP A 79 10.50 -4.78 2.67
CA ASP A 79 11.86 -5.08 3.12
C ASP A 79 11.98 -6.50 3.69
N ARG A 80 10.92 -7.00 4.35
CA ARG A 80 10.86 -8.37 4.85
C ARG A 80 10.94 -9.41 3.73
N GLN A 81 10.33 -9.12 2.59
CA GLN A 81 10.24 -10.03 1.44
C GLN A 81 11.36 -9.82 0.43
N ALA A 82 11.86 -8.59 0.30
CA ALA A 82 12.86 -8.23 -0.69
C ALA A 82 14.14 -9.04 -0.46
N PRO A 83 14.73 -9.61 -1.52
CA PRO A 83 15.97 -10.36 -1.37
C PRO A 83 17.04 -9.42 -0.81
N VAL A 84 17.65 -9.79 0.32
CA VAL A 84 18.82 -9.10 0.85
C VAL A 84 19.91 -9.23 -0.20
N VAL A 85 20.13 -8.16 -0.97
CA VAL A 85 21.30 -8.06 -1.82
C VAL A 85 22.49 -7.92 -0.89
N ARG A 86 23.11 -9.05 -0.54
CA ARG A 86 24.47 -9.05 0.01
C ARG A 86 25.37 -8.49 -1.09
N ARG A 87 25.69 -7.19 -0.99
CA ARG A 87 26.83 -6.60 -1.70
C ARG A 87 28.10 -6.90 -0.92
#